data_AF-A0AAU9NP68-F1
#
_entry.id   AF-A0AAU9NP68-F1
#
_cell.length_a   1.000
_cell.length_b   1.000
_cell.length_c   1.000
_cell.angle_alpha   90.00
_cell.angle_beta   90.00
_cell.angle_gamma   90.00
#
_symmetry.space_group_name_H-M   'P 1'
#
loop_
_entity.id
_entity.type
_entity.pdbx_description
1 polymer ?
#
loop_
_entity_poly.entity_id
_entity_poly.type
_entity_poly.pdbx_seq_one_letter_code
_entity_poly.pdbx_strand_id
1 'polypeptide(L)'
;MGIVNGGEEIIEEISSSSSLPLLSLNHVSFICKSVRRSAKFYEEVLGFVLIRRPSSFDFEGAWLFNHGIGIHLLEMDTTPRKKGVINPKDNHISFQCSDMDLIIKKLEKLGIKYVTALVKEGGVEVNQLFFHDPDGYMIEICNCHVLPVLPISSCPLKKIPNISQINHGDSYEKLSSKNYFCGEDEALMMENLVIDMMGISF
;
A
#
# COMPACT_ATOMS: atom_id res chain seq x y z
N MET A 1 -14.68 57.23 -35.19
CA MET A 1 -16.05 57.29 -34.64
C MET A 1 -16.63 55.88 -34.78
N GLY A 2 -16.63 55.09 -33.68
CA GLY A 2 -17.24 53.75 -33.55
C GLY A 2 -16.62 52.64 -34.40
N ILE A 3 -16.45 51.39 -33.99
CA ILE A 3 -16.95 50.64 -32.83
C ILE A 3 -15.87 49.62 -32.43
N VAL A 4 -15.70 49.47 -31.12
CA VAL A 4 -14.80 48.54 -30.43
C VAL A 4 -15.45 47.16 -30.44
N ASN A 5 -14.75 46.12 -30.89
CA ASN A 5 -15.09 44.75 -30.52
C ASN A 5 -13.93 44.20 -29.70
N GLY A 6 -13.96 44.54 -28.42
CA GLY A 6 -13.30 43.76 -27.38
C GLY A 6 -14.06 42.47 -27.21
N GLY A 7 -13.42 41.37 -27.60
CA GLY A 7 -13.74 40.05 -27.10
C GLY A 7 -12.42 39.49 -26.62
N GLU A 8 -12.12 39.70 -25.34
CA GLU A 8 -11.15 38.87 -24.65
C GLU A 8 -11.64 37.43 -24.80
N GLU A 9 -10.93 36.62 -25.59
CA GLU A 9 -11.07 35.18 -25.54
C GLU A 9 -10.74 34.77 -24.11
N ILE A 10 -11.79 34.42 -23.37
CA ILE A 10 -11.70 33.73 -22.10
C ILE A 10 -10.99 32.41 -22.41
N ILE A 11 -9.68 32.38 -22.15
CA ILE A 11 -8.95 31.13 -21.99
C ILE A 11 -9.51 30.52 -20.71
N GLU A 12 -10.58 29.74 -20.84
CA GLU A 12 -10.97 28.77 -19.83
C GLU A 12 -9.85 27.75 -19.75
N GLU A 13 -8.87 28.06 -18.90
CA GLU A 13 -7.84 27.13 -18.49
C GLU A 13 -8.53 26.05 -17.64
N ILE A 14 -9.13 25.07 -18.30
CA ILE A 14 -9.67 23.87 -17.67
C ILE A 14 -8.46 23.04 -17.21
N SER A 15 -7.84 23.47 -16.11
CA SER A 15 -7.07 22.59 -15.24
C SER A 15 -8.05 21.73 -14.43
N SER A 16 -8.92 20.99 -15.11
CA SER A 16 -9.58 19.85 -14.47
C SER A 16 -8.59 18.70 -14.52
N SER A 17 -7.83 18.57 -13.44
CA SER A 17 -7.26 17.28 -13.07
C SER A 17 -8.43 16.34 -12.82
N SER A 18 -9.03 15.81 -13.89
CA SER A 18 -10.07 14.80 -13.81
C SER A 18 -9.42 13.54 -13.30
N SER A 19 -9.55 13.31 -11.99
CA SER A 19 -9.15 12.07 -11.36
C SER A 19 -9.80 10.91 -12.12
N LEU A 20 -9.04 9.87 -12.44
CA LEU A 20 -9.61 8.65 -12.98
C LEU A 20 -10.70 8.13 -12.03
N PRO A 21 -11.84 7.64 -12.55
CA PRO A 21 -12.97 7.18 -11.74
C PRO A 21 -12.69 5.78 -11.16
N LEU A 22 -11.62 5.67 -10.38
CA LEU A 22 -11.20 4.43 -9.73
C LEU A 22 -11.85 4.34 -8.36
N LEU A 23 -12.36 3.16 -8.00
CA LEU A 23 -12.97 2.90 -6.70
C LEU A 23 -11.94 2.40 -5.69
N SER A 24 -11.23 1.32 -6.03
CA SER A 24 -10.28 0.65 -5.15
C SER A 24 -9.36 -0.28 -5.95
N LEU A 25 -8.32 -0.81 -5.29
CA LEU A 25 -7.53 -1.91 -5.82
C LEU A 25 -8.41 -3.16 -5.93
N ASN A 26 -8.61 -3.65 -7.15
CA ASN A 26 -9.51 -4.77 -7.39
C ASN A 26 -8.86 -6.13 -7.11
N HIS A 27 -7.66 -6.37 -7.67
CA HIS A 27 -6.95 -7.63 -7.51
C HIS A 27 -5.45 -7.49 -7.76
N VAL A 28 -4.69 -8.48 -7.32
CA VAL A 28 -3.28 -8.70 -7.68
C VAL A 28 -3.15 -10.00 -8.46
N SER A 29 -2.18 -10.07 -9.37
CA SER A 29 -1.90 -11.29 -10.13
C SER A 29 -0.53 -11.86 -9.78
N PHE A 30 -0.50 -13.19 -9.62
CA PHE A 30 0.73 -13.93 -9.33
C PHE A 30 0.89 -15.10 -10.28
N ILE A 31 2.12 -15.25 -10.79
CA ILE A 31 2.52 -16.41 -11.57
C ILE A 31 3.03 -17.47 -10.60
N CYS A 32 2.44 -18.65 -10.62
CA CYS A 32 2.77 -19.73 -9.69
C CYS A 32 3.17 -21.00 -10.44
N LYS A 33 3.97 -21.86 -9.81
CA LYS A 33 4.29 -23.19 -10.38
C LYS A 33 3.15 -24.20 -10.24
N SER A 34 2.23 -23.92 -9.33
CA SER A 34 1.10 -24.82 -9.05
C SER A 34 -0.04 -24.02 -8.44
N VAL A 35 -1.11 -23.84 -9.21
CA VAL A 35 -2.35 -23.19 -8.77
C VAL A 35 -2.89 -23.88 -7.52
N ARG A 36 -2.89 -25.21 -7.50
CA ARG A 36 -3.36 -25.99 -6.34
C ARG A 36 -2.57 -25.67 -5.07
N ARG A 37 -1.23 -25.63 -5.16
CA ARG A 37 -0.37 -25.37 -3.99
C ARG A 37 -0.54 -23.94 -3.49
N SER A 38 -0.61 -22.98 -4.41
CA SER A 38 -0.73 -21.56 -4.07
C SER A 38 -2.13 -21.23 -3.57
N ALA A 39 -3.19 -21.74 -4.19
CA ALA A 39 -4.56 -21.60 -3.70
C ALA A 39 -4.67 -22.13 -2.26
N LYS A 40 -4.20 -23.37 -2.01
CA LYS A 40 -4.20 -23.95 -0.66
C LYS A 40 -3.48 -23.06 0.36
N PHE A 41 -2.33 -22.49 0.00
CA PHE A 41 -1.61 -21.57 0.87
C PHE A 41 -2.45 -20.32 1.18
N TYR A 42 -3.02 -19.67 0.17
CA TYR A 42 -3.81 -18.45 0.36
C TYR A 42 -5.09 -18.72 1.18
N GLU A 43 -5.73 -19.87 0.98
CA GLU A 43 -6.88 -20.30 1.79
C GLU A 43 -6.47 -20.60 3.24
N GLU A 44 -5.47 -21.46 3.45
CA GLU A 44 -5.10 -21.92 4.79
C GLU A 44 -4.39 -20.86 5.61
N VAL A 45 -3.53 -20.03 5.01
CA VAL A 45 -2.70 -19.04 5.72
C VAL A 45 -3.45 -17.72 5.85
N LEU A 46 -3.94 -17.17 4.74
CA LEU A 46 -4.52 -15.83 4.67
C LEU A 46 -6.06 -15.82 4.70
N GLY A 47 -6.70 -16.99 4.67
CA GLY A 47 -8.15 -17.12 4.77
C GLY A 47 -8.88 -16.73 3.49
N PHE A 48 -8.22 -16.71 2.34
CA PHE A 48 -8.89 -16.48 1.06
C PHE A 48 -9.88 -17.60 0.75
N VAL A 49 -10.84 -17.35 -0.16
CA VAL A 49 -11.73 -18.39 -0.68
C VAL A 49 -11.61 -18.47 -2.19
N LEU A 50 -11.57 -19.68 -2.74
CA LEU A 50 -11.70 -19.88 -4.19
C LEU A 50 -13.07 -19.41 -4.69
N ILE A 51 -13.07 -18.62 -5.75
CA ILE A 51 -14.29 -18.14 -6.41
C ILE A 51 -14.39 -18.70 -7.83
N ARG A 52 -15.62 -18.71 -8.35
CA ARG A 52 -15.90 -19.25 -9.69
C ARG A 52 -15.16 -18.45 -10.76
N ARG A 53 -14.35 -19.16 -11.55
CA ARG A 53 -13.66 -18.61 -12.71
C ARG A 53 -14.63 -18.49 -13.90
N PRO A 54 -14.58 -17.40 -14.69
CA PRO A 54 -15.24 -17.34 -15.98
C PRO A 54 -14.77 -18.50 -16.88
N SER A 55 -15.70 -19.18 -17.54
CA SER A 55 -15.40 -20.37 -18.37
C SER A 55 -14.65 -20.06 -19.67
N SER A 56 -14.44 -18.79 -19.99
CA SER A 56 -13.80 -18.32 -21.21
C SER A 56 -12.27 -18.35 -21.18
N PHE A 57 -11.66 -18.74 -20.07
CA PHE A 57 -10.21 -18.78 -19.95
C PHE A 57 -9.67 -20.21 -20.14
N ASP A 58 -8.68 -20.37 -21.01
CA ASP A 58 -8.14 -21.63 -21.51
C ASP A 58 -6.82 -22.08 -20.85
N PHE A 59 -6.29 -21.30 -19.90
CA PHE A 59 -5.11 -21.64 -19.11
C PHE A 59 -5.46 -22.26 -17.74
N GLU A 60 -4.51 -22.92 -17.08
CA GLU A 60 -4.67 -23.33 -15.68
C GLU A 60 -4.49 -22.13 -14.75
N GLY A 61 -5.54 -21.78 -14.01
CA GLY A 61 -5.57 -20.59 -13.17
C GLY A 61 -6.70 -20.61 -12.16
N ALA A 62 -6.57 -19.79 -11.12
CA ALA A 62 -7.58 -19.66 -10.07
C ALA A 62 -7.82 -18.20 -9.70
N TRP A 63 -9.04 -17.91 -9.27
CA TRP A 63 -9.40 -16.67 -8.62
C TRP A 63 -9.73 -16.96 -7.16
N LEU A 64 -9.14 -16.18 -6.27
CA LEU A 64 -9.48 -16.16 -4.86
C LEU A 64 -9.92 -14.77 -4.46
N PHE A 65 -10.78 -14.67 -3.44
CA PHE A 65 -11.24 -13.39 -2.93
C PHE A 65 -11.36 -13.42 -1.40
N ASN A 66 -10.86 -12.38 -0.75
CA ASN A 66 -11.18 -12.00 0.64
C ASN A 66 -10.63 -10.59 0.91
N HIS A 67 -10.95 -10.00 2.07
CA HIS A 67 -10.38 -8.72 2.53
C HIS A 67 -10.58 -7.57 1.52
N GLY A 68 -11.64 -7.66 0.70
CA GLY A 68 -11.96 -6.66 -0.33
C GLY A 68 -11.11 -6.74 -1.61
N ILE A 69 -10.20 -7.71 -1.74
CA ILE A 69 -9.27 -7.84 -2.87
C ILE A 69 -9.27 -9.25 -3.48
N GLY A 70 -9.09 -9.33 -4.80
CA GLY A 70 -8.86 -10.59 -5.51
C GLY A 70 -7.39 -11.01 -5.60
N ILE A 71 -7.12 -12.31 -5.60
CA ILE A 71 -5.85 -12.91 -6.02
C ILE A 71 -6.11 -13.74 -7.27
N HIS A 72 -5.46 -13.36 -8.37
CA HIS A 72 -5.49 -14.09 -9.64
C HIS A 72 -4.21 -14.90 -9.79
N LEU A 73 -4.31 -16.22 -9.68
CA LEU A 73 -3.21 -17.16 -9.88
C LEU A 73 -3.17 -17.63 -11.33
N LEU A 74 -1.99 -17.51 -11.95
CA LEU A 74 -1.71 -18.02 -13.29
C LEU A 74 -0.63 -19.09 -13.19
N GLU A 75 -0.90 -20.32 -13.66
CA GLU A 75 0.10 -21.39 -13.66
C GLU A 75 1.10 -21.20 -14.80
N MET A 76 2.40 -21.34 -14.51
CA MET A 76 3.45 -21.39 -15.51
C MET A 76 4.61 -22.27 -15.04
N ASP A 77 5.21 -23.04 -15.96
CA ASP A 77 6.35 -23.92 -15.67
C ASP A 77 7.55 -23.19 -15.06
N THR A 78 7.72 -21.92 -15.45
CA THR A 78 8.78 -21.06 -14.93
C THR A 78 8.17 -19.91 -14.15
N THR A 79 8.53 -19.79 -12.87
CA THR A 79 8.21 -18.59 -12.10
C THR A 79 9.34 -17.57 -12.28
N PRO A 80 9.01 -16.27 -12.41
CA PRO A 80 10.02 -15.23 -12.54
C PRO A 80 10.84 -15.06 -11.24
N ARG A 81 10.31 -15.49 -10.09
CA ARG A 81 10.98 -15.42 -8.79
C ARG A 81 11.58 -16.76 -8.37
N LYS A 82 12.74 -16.65 -7.72
CA LYS A 82 13.33 -17.69 -6.86
C LYS A 82 13.10 -17.25 -5.41
N LYS A 83 12.67 -18.19 -4.57
CA LYS A 83 12.48 -17.94 -3.13
C LYS A 83 13.84 -17.64 -2.47
N GLY A 84 14.11 -16.35 -2.27
CA GLY A 84 15.33 -15.84 -1.64
C GLY A 84 15.20 -15.72 -0.13
N VAL A 85 16.18 -15.05 0.48
CA VAL A 85 16.09 -14.59 1.88
C VAL A 85 14.97 -13.55 1.97
N ILE A 86 14.21 -13.56 3.05
CA ILE A 86 13.14 -12.57 3.26
C ILE A 86 13.79 -11.20 3.47
N ASN A 87 13.45 -10.24 2.62
CA ASN A 87 13.96 -8.88 2.65
C ASN A 87 12.79 -7.89 2.79
N PRO A 88 12.56 -7.29 3.98
CA PRO A 88 11.48 -6.32 4.20
C PRO A 88 11.41 -5.13 3.22
N LYS A 89 12.46 -4.91 2.42
CA LYS A 89 12.55 -3.83 1.42
C LYS A 89 12.13 -4.26 0.00
N ASP A 90 11.83 -5.53 -0.24
CA ASP A 90 11.37 -6.00 -1.55
C ASP A 90 9.88 -5.67 -1.78
N ASN A 91 9.46 -5.69 -3.05
CA ASN A 91 8.06 -5.56 -3.42
C ASN A 91 7.19 -6.62 -2.74
N HIS A 92 6.10 -6.20 -2.12
CA HIS A 92 5.17 -7.05 -1.41
C HIS A 92 3.72 -6.58 -1.62
N ILE A 93 2.79 -7.49 -1.34
CA ILE A 93 1.42 -7.11 -1.00
C ILE A 93 1.31 -7.05 0.53
N SER A 94 0.55 -6.10 1.05
CA SER A 94 0.41 -5.90 2.49
C SER A 94 -1.03 -6.07 2.92
N PHE A 95 -1.24 -6.75 4.05
CA PHE A 95 -2.54 -6.85 4.70
C PHE A 95 -2.49 -6.26 6.10
N GLN A 96 -3.59 -5.58 6.43
CA GLN A 96 -3.86 -5.10 7.76
C GLN A 96 -4.18 -6.26 8.71
N CYS A 97 -3.66 -6.22 9.94
CA CYS A 97 -4.11 -7.11 11.01
C CYS A 97 -4.50 -6.36 12.28
N SER A 98 -5.44 -6.95 13.03
CA SER A 98 -5.81 -6.54 14.39
C SER A 98 -5.01 -7.29 15.45
N ASP A 99 -4.50 -8.48 15.14
CA ASP A 99 -3.75 -9.35 16.06
C ASP A 99 -2.57 -10.01 15.34
N MET A 100 -1.38 -9.45 15.54
CA MET A 100 -0.14 -9.93 14.93
C MET A 100 0.30 -11.29 15.53
N ASP A 101 0.07 -11.49 16.83
CA ASP A 101 0.52 -12.67 17.56
C ASP A 101 -0.21 -13.93 17.08
N LEU A 102 -1.50 -13.79 16.76
CA LEU A 102 -2.29 -14.88 16.18
C LEU A 102 -1.72 -15.32 14.83
N ILE A 103 -1.29 -14.37 13.99
CA ILE A 103 -0.66 -14.67 12.70
C ILE A 103 0.68 -15.35 12.90
N ILE A 104 1.53 -14.84 13.79
CA ILE A 104 2.84 -15.45 14.12
C ILE A 104 2.66 -16.91 14.54
N LYS A 105 1.78 -17.19 15.52
CA LYS A 105 1.49 -18.55 15.99
C LYS A 105 1.02 -19.46 14.85
N LYS A 106 0.23 -18.93 13.91
CA LYS A 106 -0.24 -19.68 12.74
C LYS A 106 0.91 -20.01 11.78
N LEU A 107 1.79 -19.05 11.50
CA LEU A 107 2.97 -19.26 10.65
C LEU A 107 3.92 -20.28 11.27
N GLU A 108 4.18 -20.18 12.58
CA GLU A 108 5.01 -21.13 13.33
C GLU A 108 4.45 -22.55 13.27
N LYS A 109 3.13 -22.71 13.50
CA LYS A 109 2.45 -24.01 13.40
C LYS A 109 2.57 -24.64 12.01
N LEU A 110 2.58 -23.83 10.96
CA LEU A 110 2.71 -24.27 9.57
C LEU A 110 4.17 -24.38 9.12
N GLY A 111 5.15 -24.06 9.97
CA GLY A 111 6.58 -24.06 9.64
C GLY A 111 6.98 -23.02 8.60
N ILE A 112 6.22 -21.94 8.47
CA ILE A 112 6.49 -20.86 7.53
C ILE A 112 7.50 -19.89 8.16
N LYS A 113 8.63 -19.69 7.48
CA LYS A 113 9.64 -18.71 7.89
C LYS A 113 9.12 -17.29 7.71
N TYR A 114 9.41 -16.43 8.67
CA TYR A 114 9.05 -15.01 8.64
C TYR A 114 10.17 -14.16 9.25
N VAL A 115 10.09 -12.85 9.04
CA VAL A 115 10.89 -11.83 9.74
C VAL A 115 9.97 -10.70 10.21
N THR A 116 10.31 -10.05 11.31
CA THR A 116 9.55 -8.92 11.86
C THR A 116 10.35 -7.62 11.77
N ALA A 117 9.65 -6.50 11.66
CA ALA A 117 10.23 -5.16 11.77
C ALA A 117 9.32 -4.27 12.64
N LEU A 118 9.92 -3.22 13.21
CA LEU A 118 9.24 -2.26 14.06
C LEU A 118 9.58 -0.84 13.60
N VAL A 119 8.56 -0.08 13.24
CA VAL A 119 8.68 1.35 12.93
C VAL A 119 8.11 2.15 14.11
N LYS A 120 8.86 3.18 14.54
CA LYS A 120 8.43 4.09 15.59
C LYS A 120 8.41 5.51 15.06
N GLU A 121 7.25 6.14 15.12
CA GLU A 121 7.06 7.53 14.66
C GLU A 121 6.03 8.22 15.56
N GLY A 122 6.36 9.41 16.07
CA GLY A 122 5.41 10.20 16.86
C GLY A 122 4.88 9.52 18.13
N GLY A 123 5.57 8.50 18.66
CA GLY A 123 5.09 7.69 19.80
C GLY A 123 4.17 6.54 19.41
N VAL A 124 3.87 6.37 18.11
CA VAL A 124 3.16 5.22 17.55
C VAL A 124 4.16 4.13 17.16
N GLU A 125 3.78 2.88 17.40
CA GLU A 125 4.55 1.70 17.03
C GLU A 125 3.82 0.87 15.97
N VAL A 126 4.43 0.73 14.79
CA VAL A 126 3.96 -0.16 13.72
C VAL A 126 4.80 -1.40 13.67
N ASN A 127 4.15 -2.53 13.94
CA ASN A 127 4.71 -3.86 13.78
C ASN A 127 4.45 -4.33 12.35
N GLN A 128 5.48 -4.89 11.75
CA GLN A 128 5.43 -5.48 10.41
C GLN A 128 5.95 -6.91 10.49
N LEU A 129 5.33 -7.80 9.72
CA LEU A 129 5.66 -9.22 9.63
C LEU A 129 5.73 -9.61 8.16
N PHE A 130 6.87 -10.13 7.72
CA PHE A 130 7.12 -10.47 6.32
C PHE A 130 7.38 -11.96 6.17
N PHE A 131 6.76 -12.58 5.16
CA PHE A 131 6.99 -13.96 4.77
C PHE A 131 6.76 -14.15 3.27
N HIS A 132 7.12 -15.33 2.78
CA HIS A 132 6.94 -15.69 1.38
C HIS A 132 5.79 -16.68 1.20
N ASP A 133 5.05 -16.49 0.12
CA ASP A 133 4.17 -17.52 -0.43
C ASP A 133 4.99 -18.72 -0.98
N PRO A 134 4.33 -19.74 -1.56
CA PRO A 134 5.01 -20.93 -2.10
C PRO A 134 6.00 -20.63 -3.24
N ASP A 135 5.77 -19.56 -3.99
CA ASP A 135 6.56 -19.18 -5.18
C ASP A 135 7.53 -18.02 -4.91
N GLY A 136 7.54 -17.47 -3.70
CA GLY A 136 8.49 -16.46 -3.25
C GLY A 136 7.98 -15.03 -3.39
N TYR A 137 6.68 -14.82 -3.59
CA TYR A 137 6.07 -13.50 -3.46
C TYR A 137 6.03 -13.11 -1.99
N MET A 138 6.40 -11.86 -1.72
CA MET A 138 6.46 -11.35 -0.37
C MET A 138 5.10 -10.84 0.06
N ILE A 139 4.72 -11.24 1.27
CA ILE A 139 3.51 -10.82 1.95
C ILE A 139 3.95 -10.12 3.22
N GLU A 140 3.45 -8.90 3.39
CA GLU A 140 3.54 -8.15 4.63
C GLU A 140 2.22 -8.26 5.38
N ILE A 141 2.30 -8.39 6.70
CA ILE A 141 1.21 -8.13 7.62
C ILE A 141 1.63 -6.93 8.47
N CYS A 142 0.84 -5.88 8.50
CA CYS A 142 1.12 -4.69 9.31
C CYS A 142 -0.11 -4.23 10.08
N ASN A 143 0.12 -3.54 11.20
CA ASN A 143 -0.92 -2.80 11.92
C ASN A 143 -0.97 -1.33 11.48
N CYS A 144 -0.68 -1.02 10.22
CA CYS A 144 -0.45 0.35 9.72
C CYS A 144 -1.57 1.37 9.99
N HIS A 145 -2.83 0.95 10.25
CA HIS A 145 -3.93 1.87 10.65
C HIS A 145 -3.64 2.74 11.87
N VAL A 146 -2.67 2.37 12.71
CA VAL A 146 -2.32 3.19 13.86
C VAL A 146 -1.57 4.47 13.46
N LEU A 147 -1.04 4.54 12.24
CA LEU A 147 -0.42 5.76 11.71
C LEU A 147 -1.46 6.62 10.98
N PRO A 148 -1.48 7.94 11.25
CA PRO A 148 -2.32 8.86 10.49
C PRO A 148 -1.81 8.96 9.05
N VAL A 149 -2.74 8.93 8.08
CA VAL A 149 -2.42 9.17 6.67
C VAL A 149 -2.43 10.68 6.44
N LEU A 150 -1.25 11.28 6.42
CA LEU A 150 -1.07 12.71 6.18
C LEU A 150 -0.53 12.93 4.75
N PRO A 151 -1.29 13.59 3.86
CA PRO A 151 -0.80 13.97 2.54
C PRO A 151 0.46 14.82 2.63
N ILE A 152 1.41 14.61 1.73
CA ILE A 152 2.66 15.39 1.68
C ILE A 152 2.38 16.88 1.40
N SER A 153 1.29 17.22 0.71
CA SER A 153 0.87 18.63 0.57
C SER A 153 0.64 19.31 1.93
N SER A 154 0.33 18.53 2.97
CA SER A 154 0.16 18.97 4.36
C SER A 154 1.48 18.93 5.17
N CYS A 155 2.59 18.46 4.59
CA CYS A 155 3.89 18.32 5.24
C CYS A 155 5.02 18.67 4.26
N PRO A 156 5.66 19.86 4.35
CA PRO A 156 6.71 20.25 3.42
C PRO A 156 7.81 19.20 3.37
N LEU A 157 7.99 18.53 2.23
CA LEU A 157 9.16 17.65 2.02
C LEU A 157 10.40 18.47 2.35
N LYS A 158 11.30 17.92 3.17
CA LYS A 158 12.63 18.50 3.36
C LYS A 158 13.24 18.64 1.97
N LYS A 159 13.44 19.89 1.53
CA LYS A 159 14.21 20.20 0.33
C LYS A 159 15.55 19.49 0.49
N ILE A 160 15.82 18.53 -0.38
CA ILE A 160 17.18 17.99 -0.53
C ILE A 160 18.03 19.21 -0.88
N PRO A 161 19.07 19.56 -0.08
CA PRO A 161 19.96 20.63 -0.47
C PRO A 161 20.58 20.23 -1.81
N ASN A 162 20.45 21.09 -2.82
CA ASN A 162 21.15 20.92 -4.09
C ASN A 162 22.64 20.75 -3.77
N ILE A 163 23.17 19.55 -3.97
CA ILE A 163 24.63 19.32 -3.97
C ILE A 163 25.14 19.86 -5.30
N SER A 164 25.20 21.17 -5.39
CA SER A 164 25.97 21.88 -6.40
C SER A 164 26.59 23.08 -5.70
N GLN A 165 27.72 22.81 -5.02
CA GLN A 165 28.74 23.69 -4.46
C GLN A 165 29.10 23.29 -3.02
N ILE A 166 29.78 22.15 -2.88
CA ILE A 166 30.67 21.92 -1.73
C ILE A 166 32.03 22.51 -2.13
N ASN A 167 32.27 23.76 -1.73
CA ASN A 167 33.63 24.25 -1.55
C ASN A 167 33.95 24.15 -0.05
N HIS A 168 35.14 23.64 0.23
CA HIS A 168 35.73 23.49 1.56
C HIS A 168 35.62 24.75 2.41
N GLY A 169 35.28 24.58 3.69
CA GLY A 169 35.59 25.56 4.73
C GLY A 169 34.51 25.73 5.80
N ASP A 170 34.91 25.41 7.03
CA ASP A 170 34.39 25.92 8.30
C ASP A 170 33.18 25.29 9.01
N SER A 171 33.45 25.19 10.31
CA SER A 171 32.72 24.68 11.46
C SER A 171 31.47 25.47 11.86
N TYR A 172 30.62 24.81 12.65
CA TYR A 172 29.86 25.25 13.84
C TYR A 172 28.39 24.81 13.86
N GLU A 173 28.11 24.02 14.89
CA GLU A 173 26.95 24.10 15.79
C GLU A 173 25.50 23.97 15.28
N LYS A 174 24.86 22.94 15.87
CA LYS A 174 23.62 23.02 16.67
C LYS A 174 22.38 23.51 15.93
N LEU A 175 21.60 22.55 15.43
CA LEU A 175 20.18 22.77 15.13
C LEU A 175 19.31 21.92 16.04
N SER A 176 18.76 22.60 17.05
CA SER A 176 17.73 22.14 17.98
C SER A 176 16.50 21.68 17.21
N SER A 177 16.08 20.44 17.45
CA SER A 177 14.79 19.89 17.02
C SER A 177 13.66 20.71 17.64
N LYS A 178 12.90 21.44 16.80
CA LYS A 178 11.56 21.94 17.17
C LYS A 178 10.53 21.11 16.42
N ASN A 179 9.77 20.35 17.20
CA ASN A 179 8.58 19.62 16.78
C ASN A 179 7.53 20.61 16.27
N TYR A 180 6.92 20.31 15.13
CA TYR A 180 5.67 20.93 14.70
C TYR A 180 4.69 19.79 14.42
N PHE A 181 3.70 19.63 15.32
CA PHE A 181 2.49 18.86 15.07
C PHE A 181 1.41 19.84 14.64
N CYS A 182 0.68 19.51 13.56
CA CYS A 182 -0.51 20.25 13.12
C CYS A 182 -1.74 19.55 13.67
N GLY A 183 -2.21 19.97 14.85
CA GLY A 183 -3.34 19.35 15.53
C GLY A 183 -4.72 19.69 14.93
N GLU A 184 -4.79 20.58 13.94
CA GLU A 184 -6.06 21.04 13.37
C GLU A 184 -6.49 20.16 12.18
N ASP A 185 -5.54 19.58 11.44
CA ASP A 185 -5.84 18.76 10.25
C ASP A 185 -6.39 17.37 10.60
N GLU A 186 -6.07 16.84 11.79
CA GLU A 186 -6.54 15.53 12.24
C GLU A 186 -8.06 15.48 12.44
N ALA A 187 -8.68 16.57 12.92
CA ALA A 187 -10.11 16.64 13.18
C ALA A 187 -10.94 16.63 11.89
N LEU A 188 -10.51 17.38 10.87
CA LEU A 188 -11.18 17.46 9.56
C LEU A 188 -11.13 16.14 8.78
N MET A 189 -10.03 15.40 8.89
CA MET A 189 -9.89 14.08 8.26
C MET A 189 -10.81 13.05 8.92
N MET A 190 -10.94 13.11 10.25
CA MET A 190 -11.84 12.24 11.01
C MET A 190 -13.31 12.54 10.68
N GLU A 191 -13.68 13.81 10.52
CA GLU A 191 -15.03 14.20 10.09
C GLU A 191 -15.37 13.69 8.69
N ASN A 192 -14.45 13.78 7.72
CA ASN A 192 -14.69 13.26 6.37
C ASN A 192 -14.83 11.74 6.33
N LEU A 193 -14.05 11.00 7.12
CA LEU A 193 -14.16 9.55 7.20
C LEU A 193 -15.49 9.11 7.83
N VAL A 194 -15.98 9.85 8.83
CA VAL A 194 -17.28 9.60 9.48
C VAL A 194 -18.44 9.95 8.54
N ILE A 195 -18.32 11.01 7.75
CA ILE A 195 -19.33 11.39 6.74
C ILE A 195 -19.46 10.30 5.66
N ASP A 196 -18.34 9.73 5.18
CA ASP A 196 -18.36 8.62 4.22
C ASP A 196 -18.98 7.33 4.80
N MET A 197 -18.82 7.10 6.11
CA MET A 197 -19.42 5.96 6.80
C MET A 197 -20.93 6.13 7.06
N MET A 198 -21.43 7.36 7.18
CA MET A 198 -22.86 7.66 7.31
C MET A 198 -23.62 7.64 5.96
N GLY A 199 -22.90 7.72 4.83
CA GLY A 199 -23.48 7.58 3.48
C GLY A 199 -23.85 6.14 3.08
N ILE A 200 -23.54 5.16 3.93
CA ILE A 200 -23.89 3.74 3.74
C ILE A 200 -24.83 3.33 4.87
N SER A 201 -26.07 3.84 4.85
CA SER A 201 -27.15 3.32 5.69
C SER A 201 -28.45 3.23 4.90
N PHE A 202 -28.82 1.96 4.67
CA PHE A 202 -30.01 1.35 4.07
C PHE A 202 -30.17 1.42 2.55
#